data_AF-A0A7S3KHY2-F1
#
_entry.id   AF-A0A7S3KHY2-F1
#
_cell.length_a   1.000
_cell.length_b   1.000
_cell.length_c   1.000
_cell.angle_alpha   90.00
_cell.angle_beta   90.00
_cell.angle_gamma   90.00
#
_symmetry.space_group_name_H-M   'P 1'
#
loop_
_entity.id
_entity.type
_entity.pdbx_description
1 polymer ?
#
loop_
_entity_poly.entity_id
_entity_poly.type
_entity_poly.pdbx_seq_one_letter_code
_entity_poly.pdbx_strand_id
1 'polypeptide(L)'
;PIEKKGDDATAAKRAIIVVTFFMFLIYVAAVVLAYVKKEAEIGKRAKRFMNDVAYRDLFFFMFVSIAHIAVPKAFPTIMIWFYLIAYIVHAVLFFVNKPQFLFVTFIVKSFFVFLVIMTLLVDKWCDYFLYRGNKNFGSVDK
;
A
#
# COMPACT_ATOMS: atom_id res chain seq x y z
N PRO A 1 -26.79 13.08 3.82
CA PRO A 1 -25.48 13.08 3.11
C PRO A 1 -24.24 13.08 4.01
N ILE A 2 -24.35 13.57 5.26
CA ILE A 2 -23.22 13.65 6.22
C ILE A 2 -22.93 12.28 6.86
N GLU A 3 -23.96 11.48 7.10
CA GLU A 3 -23.86 10.17 7.79
C GLU A 3 -23.06 9.11 7.00
N LYS A 4 -23.28 8.99 5.68
CA LYS A 4 -22.52 8.07 4.80
C LYS A 4 -21.02 8.31 4.79
N LYS A 5 -20.58 9.57 4.97
CA LYS A 5 -19.16 9.93 4.89
C LYS A 5 -18.35 9.38 6.07
N GLY A 6 -19.00 9.13 7.21
CA GLY A 6 -18.36 8.55 8.41
C GLY A 6 -18.14 7.04 8.31
N ASP A 7 -19.08 6.32 7.71
CA ASP A 7 -19.00 4.86 7.54
C ASP A 7 -17.95 4.47 6.49
N ASP A 8 -17.92 5.17 5.35
CA ASP A 8 -16.94 4.94 4.28
C ASP A 8 -15.51 5.22 4.77
N ALA A 9 -15.36 6.24 5.61
CA ALA A 9 -14.09 6.60 6.23
C ALA A 9 -13.56 5.49 7.15
N THR A 10 -14.45 4.91 7.93
CA THR A 10 -14.14 3.84 8.87
C THR A 10 -13.81 2.54 8.13
N ALA A 11 -14.55 2.23 7.06
CA ALA A 11 -14.30 1.05 6.23
C ALA A 11 -12.93 1.10 5.55
N ALA A 12 -12.56 2.25 4.96
CA ALA A 12 -11.25 2.45 4.35
C ALA A 12 -10.10 2.29 5.37
N LYS A 13 -10.29 2.80 6.59
CA LYS A 13 -9.31 2.62 7.66
C LYS A 13 -9.12 1.14 8.02
N ARG A 14 -10.22 0.40 8.19
CA ARG A 14 -10.17 -1.04 8.45
C ARG A 14 -9.44 -1.81 7.36
N ALA A 15 -9.70 -1.51 6.09
CA ALA A 15 -9.04 -2.18 4.96
C ALA A 15 -7.51 -2.03 4.99
N ILE A 16 -7.00 -0.83 5.31
CA ILE A 16 -5.57 -0.59 5.41
C ILE A 16 -4.95 -1.39 6.56
N ILE A 17 -5.60 -1.39 7.74
CA ILE A 17 -5.14 -2.18 8.89
C ILE A 17 -5.06 -3.67 8.52
N VAL A 18 -6.10 -4.19 7.87
CA VAL A 18 -6.17 -5.59 7.44
C VAL A 18 -5.04 -5.91 6.47
N VAL A 19 -4.82 -5.08 5.45
CA VAL A 19 -3.75 -5.31 4.45
C VAL A 19 -2.37 -5.26 5.10
N THR A 20 -2.12 -4.28 5.96
CA THR A 20 -0.86 -4.17 6.72
C THR A 20 -0.62 -5.39 7.58
N PHE A 21 -1.66 -5.85 8.29
CA PHE A 21 -1.58 -7.03 9.13
C PHE A 21 -1.24 -8.29 8.32
N PHE A 22 -1.89 -8.53 7.18
CA PHE A 22 -1.61 -9.71 6.36
C PHE A 22 -0.20 -9.70 5.76
N MET A 23 0.27 -8.55 5.29
CA MET A 23 1.64 -8.43 4.81
C MET A 23 2.67 -8.66 5.93
N PHE A 24 2.39 -8.17 7.14
CA PHE A 24 3.21 -8.44 8.32
C PHE A 24 3.24 -9.94 8.64
N LEU A 25 2.10 -10.64 8.60
CA LEU A 25 2.06 -12.09 8.79
C LEU A 25 2.90 -12.84 7.76
N ILE A 26 2.83 -12.45 6.48
CA ILE A 26 3.64 -13.05 5.42
C ILE A 26 5.13 -12.82 5.68
N TYR A 27 5.51 -11.61 6.11
CA TYR A 27 6.89 -11.29 6.45
C TYR A 27 7.39 -12.13 7.63
N VAL A 28 6.61 -12.22 8.71
CA VAL A 28 6.96 -13.04 9.89
C VAL A 28 7.08 -14.52 9.50
N ALA A 29 6.16 -15.04 8.69
CA ALA A 29 6.25 -16.41 8.18
C ALA A 29 7.55 -16.65 7.40
N ALA A 30 7.98 -15.69 6.56
CA ALA A 30 9.24 -15.77 5.85
C ALA A 30 10.45 -15.70 6.80
N VAL A 31 10.40 -14.88 7.85
CA VAL A 31 11.45 -14.81 8.90
C VAL A 31 11.60 -16.15 9.60
N VAL A 32 10.50 -16.72 10.07
CA VAL A 32 10.49 -18.03 10.75
C VAL A 32 11.03 -19.10 9.81
N LEU A 33 10.61 -19.12 8.54
CA LEU A 33 11.07 -20.10 7.58
C LEU A 33 12.56 -19.95 7.25
N ALA A 34 13.06 -18.72 7.12
CA ALA A 34 14.48 -18.44 6.92
C ALA A 34 15.33 -18.89 8.11
N TYR A 35 14.80 -18.75 9.34
CA TYR A 35 15.50 -19.17 10.56
C TYR A 35 15.50 -20.69 10.72
N VAL A 36 14.33 -21.34 10.65
CA VAL A 36 14.18 -22.79 10.86
C VAL A 36 14.83 -23.60 9.76
N LYS A 37 14.80 -23.11 8.50
CA LYS A 37 15.32 -23.82 7.32
C LYS A 37 16.57 -23.17 6.75
N LYS A 38 17.44 -22.60 7.60
CA LYS A 38 18.64 -21.82 7.21
C LYS A 38 19.54 -22.46 6.15
N GLU A 39 19.68 -23.79 6.16
CA GLU A 39 20.58 -24.52 5.26
C GLU A 39 19.88 -25.00 3.98
N ALA A 40 18.55 -25.13 4.04
CA ALA A 40 17.76 -25.57 2.90
C ALA A 40 17.57 -24.43 1.90
N GLU A 41 17.45 -24.79 0.62
CA GLU A 41 17.20 -23.82 -0.46
C GLU A 41 15.96 -22.94 -0.21
N ILE A 42 14.94 -23.50 0.44
CA ILE A 42 13.72 -22.75 0.77
C ILE A 42 13.99 -21.65 1.81
N GLY A 43 14.88 -21.87 2.79
CA GLY A 43 15.27 -20.85 3.76
C GLY A 43 16.13 -19.75 3.13
N LYS A 44 17.02 -20.11 2.19
CA LYS A 44 17.78 -19.13 1.40
C LYS A 44 16.85 -18.27 0.52
N ARG A 45 15.77 -18.85 -0.03
CA ARG A 45 14.74 -18.11 -0.77
C ARG A 45 13.96 -17.16 0.13
N ALA A 46 13.53 -17.64 1.31
CA ALA A 46 12.86 -16.79 2.30
C ALA A 46 13.72 -15.61 2.74
N LYS A 47 15.02 -15.83 2.99
CA LYS A 47 15.97 -14.76 3.32
C LYS A 47 16.09 -13.71 2.21
N ARG A 48 16.12 -14.15 0.94
CA ARG A 48 16.11 -13.23 -0.21
C ARG A 48 14.81 -12.43 -0.31
N PHE A 49 13.68 -13.09 -0.12
CA PHE A 49 12.37 -12.42 -0.07
C PHE A 49 12.30 -11.38 1.06
N MET A 50 12.76 -11.71 2.27
CA MET A 50 12.81 -10.77 3.39
C MET A 50 13.61 -9.50 3.06
N ASN A 51 14.78 -9.67 2.44
CA ASN A 51 15.59 -8.53 2.01
C ASN A 51 14.83 -7.71 0.96
N ASP A 52 14.21 -8.36 -0.02
CA ASP A 52 13.43 -7.67 -1.06
C ASP A 52 12.31 -6.81 -0.46
N VAL A 53 11.54 -7.37 0.48
CA VAL A 53 10.47 -6.67 1.21
C VAL A 53 11.04 -5.51 2.04
N ALA A 54 12.14 -5.72 2.77
CA ALA A 54 12.74 -4.69 3.61
C ALA A 54 13.25 -3.48 2.82
N TYR A 55 13.82 -3.70 1.63
CA TYR A 55 14.33 -2.61 0.80
C TYR A 55 13.25 -1.96 -0.07
N ARG A 56 12.26 -2.72 -0.55
CA ARG A 56 11.32 -2.25 -1.59
C ARG A 56 9.93 -1.93 -1.07
N ASP A 57 9.44 -2.64 -0.07
CA ASP A 57 8.05 -2.52 0.40
C ASP A 57 7.94 -1.75 1.73
N LEU A 58 9.02 -1.61 2.50
CA LEU A 58 9.01 -0.87 3.76
C LEU A 58 8.75 0.63 3.56
N PHE A 59 9.29 1.19 2.48
CA PHE A 59 9.03 2.57 2.06
C PHE A 59 7.56 2.75 1.63
N PHE A 60 6.99 1.77 0.93
CA PHE A 60 5.59 1.78 0.52
C PHE A 60 4.64 1.77 1.72
N PHE A 61 4.94 0.94 2.72
CA PHE A 61 4.17 0.83 3.94
C PHE A 61 3.99 2.15 4.68
N MET A 62 5.08 2.92 4.76
CA MET A 62 5.09 4.22 5.40
C MET A 62 4.22 5.23 4.63
N PHE A 63 4.30 5.26 3.30
CA PHE A 63 3.47 6.16 2.47
C PHE A 63 1.98 5.80 2.52
N VAL A 64 1.63 4.51 2.49
CA VAL A 64 0.24 4.06 2.64
C VAL A 64 -0.31 4.37 4.05
N SER A 65 0.52 4.28 5.08
CA SER A 65 0.12 4.64 6.44
C SER A 65 -0.10 6.14 6.59
N ILE A 66 0.64 6.97 5.87
CA ILE A 66 0.40 8.42 5.80
C ILE A 66 -0.90 8.72 5.02
N ALA A 67 -1.17 7.97 3.95
CA ALA A 67 -2.41 8.06 3.17
C ALA A 67 -3.67 7.80 4.02
N HIS A 68 -3.59 6.81 4.91
CA HIS A 68 -4.64 6.40 5.85
C HIS A 68 -5.10 7.53 6.78
N ILE A 69 -4.18 8.42 7.15
CA ILE A 69 -4.45 9.54 8.06
C ILE A 69 -5.08 10.70 7.29
N ALA A 70 -4.71 10.87 6.02
CA ALA A 70 -5.00 12.06 5.26
C ALA A 70 -6.40 12.09 4.63
N VAL A 71 -6.84 11.03 3.93
CA VAL A 71 -8.16 11.00 3.26
C VAL A 71 -8.63 9.56 3.03
N PRO A 72 -9.69 9.09 3.69
CA PRO A 72 -10.24 7.77 3.40
C PRO A 72 -11.16 7.85 2.17
N LYS A 73 -10.63 7.49 1.00
CA LYS A 73 -11.41 7.35 -0.24
C LYS A 73 -11.48 5.88 -0.67
N ALA A 74 -12.55 5.53 -1.39
CA ALA A 74 -12.77 4.18 -1.89
C ALA A 74 -11.69 3.73 -2.90
N PHE A 75 -11.24 4.62 -3.79
CA PHE A 75 -10.28 4.26 -4.84
C PHE A 75 -8.88 3.87 -4.31
N PRO A 76 -8.20 4.64 -3.44
CA PRO A 76 -6.96 4.19 -2.80
C PRO A 76 -7.13 2.89 -2.02
N THR A 77 -8.29 2.69 -1.38
CA THR A 77 -8.60 1.47 -0.64
C THR A 77 -8.59 0.24 -1.55
N ILE A 78 -9.21 0.33 -2.73
CA ILE A 78 -9.23 -0.75 -3.73
C ILE A 78 -7.81 -1.03 -4.25
N MET A 79 -7.01 0.03 -4.51
CA MET A 79 -5.63 -0.14 -4.97
C MET A 79 -4.75 -0.86 -3.95
N ILE A 80 -4.97 -0.62 -2.65
CA ILE A 80 -4.25 -1.30 -1.57
C ILE A 80 -4.61 -2.81 -1.53
N TRP A 81 -5.85 -3.18 -1.81
CA TRP A 81 -6.24 -4.59 -1.96
C TRP A 81 -5.57 -5.26 -3.16
N PHE A 82 -5.53 -4.60 -4.31
CA PHE A 82 -4.80 -5.12 -5.48
C PHE A 82 -3.30 -5.24 -5.21
N TYR A 83 -2.73 -4.29 -4.46
CA TYR A 83 -1.36 -4.38 -4.00
C TYR A 83 -1.12 -5.59 -3.09
N LEU A 84 -2.02 -5.88 -2.13
CA LEU A 84 -1.93 -7.08 -1.30
C LEU A 84 -1.92 -8.36 -2.12
N ILE A 85 -2.81 -8.46 -3.11
CA ILE A 85 -2.87 -9.61 -4.03
C ILE A 85 -1.55 -9.73 -4.79
N ALA A 86 -1.05 -8.63 -5.36
CA ALA A 86 0.23 -8.63 -6.07
C ALA A 86 1.41 -9.00 -5.16
N TYR A 87 1.38 -8.59 -3.89
CA TYR A 87 2.37 -8.94 -2.88
C TYR A 87 2.34 -10.44 -2.55
N ILE A 88 1.16 -11.04 -2.38
CA ILE A 88 1.01 -12.49 -2.17
C ILE A 88 1.54 -13.26 -3.39
N VAL A 89 1.18 -12.86 -4.60
CA VAL A 89 1.69 -13.48 -5.84
C VAL A 89 3.22 -13.36 -5.91
N HIS A 90 3.76 -12.19 -5.57
CA HIS A 90 5.21 -11.97 -5.55
C HIS A 90 5.92 -12.90 -4.55
N ALA A 91 5.36 -13.07 -3.35
CA ALA A 91 5.87 -14.01 -2.35
C ALA A 91 5.86 -15.45 -2.89
N VAL A 92 4.76 -15.91 -3.50
CA VAL A 92 4.66 -17.25 -4.10
C VAL A 92 5.71 -17.46 -5.18
N LEU A 93 5.91 -16.47 -6.08
CA LEU A 93 6.91 -16.56 -7.15
C LEU A 93 8.35 -16.69 -6.61
N PHE A 94 8.64 -16.07 -5.46
CA PHE A 94 9.93 -16.22 -4.77
C PHE A 94 10.16 -17.66 -4.32
N PHE A 95 9.13 -18.34 -3.82
CA PHE A 95 9.22 -19.73 -3.39
C PHE A 95 9.25 -20.72 -4.56
N VAL A 96 8.53 -20.44 -5.64
CA VAL A 96 8.53 -21.26 -6.87
C VAL A 96 9.79 -21.02 -7.74
N ASN A 97 10.62 -20.02 -7.39
CA ASN A 97 11.88 -19.69 -8.04
C ASN A 97 11.73 -19.34 -9.53
N LYS A 98 10.79 -18.44 -9.81
CA LYS A 98 10.48 -17.94 -11.17
C LYS A 98 10.93 -16.47 -11.30
N PRO A 99 12.25 -16.20 -11.48
CA PRO A 99 12.81 -14.86 -11.38
C PRO A 99 12.30 -13.89 -12.46
N GLN A 100 11.97 -14.39 -13.66
CA GLN A 100 11.42 -13.57 -14.74
C GLN A 100 10.10 -12.88 -14.34
N PHE A 101 9.26 -13.58 -13.55
CA PHE A 101 7.97 -13.06 -13.11
C PHE A 101 8.09 -12.16 -11.86
N LEU A 102 9.21 -12.22 -11.13
CA LEU A 102 9.47 -11.31 -10.00
C LEU A 102 9.60 -9.86 -10.47
N PHE A 103 10.24 -9.64 -11.63
CA PHE A 103 10.35 -8.30 -12.21
C PHE A 103 8.99 -7.74 -12.62
N VAL A 104 8.15 -8.55 -13.27
CA VAL A 104 6.80 -8.16 -13.68
C VAL A 104 5.95 -7.79 -12.47
N THR A 105 5.92 -8.64 -11.45
CA THR A 105 5.16 -8.37 -10.22
C THR A 105 5.70 -7.17 -9.45
N PHE A 106 7.00 -6.90 -9.51
CA PHE A 106 7.59 -5.67 -8.99
C PHE A 106 7.08 -4.41 -9.71
N ILE A 107 7.04 -4.41 -11.05
CA ILE A 107 6.48 -3.30 -11.83
C ILE A 107 5.00 -3.09 -11.47
N VAL A 108 4.21 -4.17 -11.43
CA VAL A 108 2.78 -4.11 -11.11
C VAL A 108 2.53 -3.53 -9.71
N LYS A 109 3.28 -3.99 -8.71
CA LYS A 109 3.22 -3.42 -7.35
C LYS A 109 3.57 -1.94 -7.36
N SER A 110 4.68 -1.57 -7.99
CA SER A 110 5.16 -0.18 -8.08
C SER A 110 4.15 0.73 -8.78
N PHE A 111 3.45 0.22 -9.80
CA PHE A 111 2.39 0.94 -10.49
C PHE A 111 1.19 1.22 -9.57
N PHE A 112 0.73 0.24 -8.78
CA PHE A 112 -0.33 0.48 -7.80
C PHE A 112 0.09 1.49 -6.74
N VAL A 113 1.34 1.40 -6.26
CA VAL A 113 1.91 2.40 -5.34
C VAL A 113 1.85 3.80 -5.93
N PHE A 114 2.32 3.92 -7.16
CA PHE A 114 2.37 5.18 -7.88
C PHE A 114 0.97 5.78 -8.04
N LEU A 115 -0.02 4.97 -8.41
CA LEU A 115 -1.41 5.42 -8.52
C LEU A 115 -1.96 5.90 -7.17
N VAL A 116 -1.68 5.19 -6.08
CA VAL A 116 -2.09 5.61 -4.72
C VAL A 116 -1.48 6.96 -4.37
N ILE A 117 -0.17 7.14 -4.57
CA ILE A 117 0.54 8.38 -4.29
C ILE A 117 -0.01 9.53 -5.15
N MET A 118 -0.15 9.32 -6.45
CA MET A 118 -0.69 10.33 -7.37
C MET A 118 -2.09 10.77 -6.97
N THR A 119 -2.96 9.83 -6.61
CA THR A 119 -4.33 10.16 -6.16
C THR A 119 -4.30 11.04 -4.91
N LEU A 120 -3.46 10.70 -3.93
CA LEU A 120 -3.35 11.45 -2.68
C LEU A 120 -2.79 12.87 -2.89
N LEU A 121 -1.78 12.98 -3.75
CA LEU A 121 -1.16 14.27 -4.07
C LEU A 121 -2.11 15.15 -4.85
N VAL A 122 -2.73 14.64 -5.92
CA VAL A 122 -3.66 15.40 -6.78
C VAL A 122 -4.85 15.90 -5.97
N ASP A 123 -5.45 15.06 -5.12
CA ASP A 123 -6.61 15.47 -4.32
C ASP A 123 -6.30 16.61 -3.35
N LYS A 124 -5.19 16.50 -2.60
CA LYS A 124 -4.74 17.57 -1.67
C LYS A 124 -4.42 18.85 -2.43
N TRP A 125 -3.87 18.73 -3.64
CA TRP A 125 -3.57 19.86 -4.51
C TRP A 125 -4.87 20.51 -5.02
N CYS A 126 -5.83 19.73 -5.51
CA CYS A 126 -7.13 20.21 -5.98
C CYS A 126 -7.94 20.88 -4.86
N ASP A 127 -8.01 20.28 -3.67
CA ASP A 127 -8.67 20.90 -2.51
C ASP A 127 -7.99 22.21 -2.12
N TYR A 128 -6.64 22.24 -2.09
CA TYR A 128 -5.90 23.46 -1.79
C TYR A 128 -6.19 24.59 -2.79
N PHE A 129 -6.23 24.30 -4.10
CA PHE A 129 -6.54 25.29 -5.13
C PHE A 129 -8.01 25.73 -5.13
N LEU A 130 -8.96 24.81 -4.92
CA LEU A 130 -10.38 25.13 -4.79
C LEU A 130 -10.66 26.03 -3.56
N TYR A 131 -10.02 25.75 -2.43
CA TYR A 131 -10.16 26.59 -1.23
C TYR A 131 -9.46 27.94 -1.34
N ARG A 132 -8.37 28.06 -2.13
CA ARG A 132 -7.77 29.36 -2.45
C ARG A 132 -8.64 30.20 -3.38
N GLY A 133 -9.29 29.58 -4.37
CA GLY A 133 -10.26 30.27 -5.23
C GLY A 133 -11.48 30.77 -4.46
N ASN A 134 -11.95 30.00 -3.46
CA ASN A 134 -13.13 30.36 -2.67
C ASN A 134 -12.86 31.43 -1.59
N LYS A 135 -11.62 31.59 -1.11
CA LYS A 135 -11.28 32.69 -0.19
C LYS A 135 -11.22 34.08 -0.86
N ASN A 136 -11.23 34.13 -2.19
CA ASN A 136 -11.31 35.39 -2.94
C ASN A 136 -12.74 35.73 -3.40
N PHE A 137 -13.75 34.92 -3.05
CA PHE A 137 -15.18 35.22 -3.27
C PHE A 137 -15.97 35.36 -1.96
N GLY A 138 -15.26 35.61 -0.84
CA GLY A 138 -15.84 35.80 0.48
C GLY A 138 -15.47 37.13 1.16
N SER A 139 -14.98 38.11 0.41
CA SER A 139 -14.79 39.48 0.89
C SER A 139 -15.36 40.52 -0.08
N VAL A 140 -16.53 40.24 -0.64
CA VAL A 140 -17.46 41.34 -0.93
C VAL A 140 -18.39 41.41 0.26
N ASP A 141 -18.07 42.39 1.09
CA ASP A 141 -18.80 42.90 2.24
C ASP A 141 -20.33 42.98 2.06
N LYS A 142 -21.03 42.71 3.17
CA LYS A 142 -22.34 43.25 3.58
C LYS A 142 -23.61 42.86 2.81
#